data_AF-A0A9P0D9N0-F1
#
_entry.id   AF-A0A9P0D9N0-F1
#
_cell.length_a   1.000
_cell.length_b   1.000
_cell.length_c   1.000
_cell.angle_alpha   90.00
_cell.angle_beta   90.00
_cell.angle_gamma   90.00
#
_symmetry.space_group_name_H-M   'P 1'
#
loop_
_entity.id
_entity.type
_entity.pdbx_description
1 polymer ?
#
loop_
_entity_poly.entity_id
_entity_poly.type
_entity_poly.pdbx_seq_one_letter_code
_entity_poly.pdbx_strand_id
1 'polypeptide(L)'
;MKLSQWFNIILIVHDMALNVTKSIAGYIWNPSKIFYSNICDCSKKPKDLVPKSLEDKVEVKTKRIQIKGDPRIHLLRPEQDCLKGKIARITKPTKNCMQSGTENTRLWQIQFEELERWENPCMGWGSSGDPVSSLKIKFTSKEQAIAFCEKNNWRWYTDKSQEKKRSKRSYADNFSFRKRSRVSTK
;
A
#
# COMPACT_ATOMS: atom_id res chain seq x y z
N MET A 1 -45.96 46.38 -14.78
CA MET A 1 -46.05 45.71 -13.46
C MET A 1 -45.24 44.42 -13.54
N LYS A 2 -44.28 44.06 -12.68
CA LYS A 2 -43.36 44.79 -11.80
C LYS A 2 -42.09 43.92 -11.80
N LEU A 3 -41.11 44.25 -12.66
CA LEU A 3 -39.75 43.69 -12.62
C LEU A 3 -39.03 44.00 -11.28
N SER A 4 -39.61 44.87 -10.46
CA SER A 4 -39.15 45.21 -9.12
C SER A 4 -39.47 44.18 -8.03
N GLN A 5 -40.35 43.19 -8.28
CA GLN A 5 -40.63 42.14 -7.29
C GLN A 5 -39.60 40.99 -7.32
N TRP A 6 -38.92 40.77 -8.44
CA TRP A 6 -37.90 39.71 -8.56
C TRP A 6 -36.51 40.15 -8.05
N PHE A 7 -36.18 41.44 -8.12
CA PHE A 7 -34.92 41.96 -7.57
C PHE A 7 -34.85 41.86 -6.04
N ASN A 8 -35.97 42.04 -5.33
CA ASN A 8 -35.99 41.94 -3.86
C ASN A 8 -35.86 40.50 -3.34
N ILE A 9 -36.33 39.49 -4.07
CA ILE A 9 -36.18 38.09 -3.65
C ILE A 9 -34.74 37.61 -3.84
N ILE A 10 -34.06 38.04 -4.91
CA ILE A 10 -32.65 37.72 -5.16
C ILE A 10 -31.74 38.37 -4.10
N LEU A 11 -32.05 39.60 -3.67
CA LEU A 11 -31.28 40.28 -2.62
C LEU A 11 -31.44 39.61 -1.24
N ILE A 12 -32.60 39.07 -0.90
CA ILE A 12 -32.82 38.39 0.40
C ILE A 12 -32.09 37.05 0.46
N VAL A 13 -32.02 36.28 -0.63
CA VAL A 13 -31.31 34.98 -0.67
C VAL A 13 -29.79 35.17 -0.66
N HIS A 14 -29.29 36.25 -1.29
CA HIS A 14 -27.85 36.56 -1.29
C HIS A 14 -27.33 37.01 0.10
N ASP A 15 -28.16 37.69 0.90
CA ASP A 15 -27.76 38.21 2.22
C ASP A 15 -27.76 37.13 3.32
N MET A 16 -28.59 36.08 3.19
CA MET A 16 -28.53 34.89 4.06
C MET A 16 -27.27 34.04 3.84
N ALA A 17 -26.73 33.97 2.63
CA ALA A 17 -25.52 33.21 2.31
C ALA A 17 -24.23 33.84 2.88
N LEU A 18 -24.23 35.15 3.13
CA LEU A 18 -23.08 35.88 3.66
C LEU A 18 -22.99 35.91 5.19
N ASN A 19 -24.06 35.55 5.91
CA ASN A 19 -24.05 35.48 7.38
C ASN A 19 -23.65 34.10 7.93
N VAL A 20 -23.80 33.02 7.16
CA VAL A 20 -23.33 31.68 7.57
C VAL A 20 -21.81 31.53 7.40
N THR A 21 -21.19 32.23 6.45
CA THR A 21 -19.74 32.14 6.17
C THR A 21 -18.87 32.99 7.11
N LYS A 22 -19.45 33.97 7.82
CA LYS A 22 -18.73 34.77 8.84
C LYS A 22 -18.47 34.02 10.15
N SER A 23 -19.15 32.90 10.41
CA SER A 23 -18.94 32.10 11.62
C SER A 23 -17.83 31.05 11.48
N ILE A 24 -17.39 30.73 10.24
CA ILE A 24 -16.41 29.66 9.98
C ILE A 24 -15.07 30.19 9.43
N ALA A 25 -15.01 31.47 9.03
CA ALA A 25 -13.79 32.14 8.54
C ALA A 25 -12.74 32.48 9.63
N GLY A 26 -12.71 31.72 10.73
CA GLY A 26 -11.70 31.80 11.78
C GLY A 26 -10.55 30.80 11.63
N TYR A 27 -10.64 29.86 10.68
CA TYR A 27 -9.62 28.84 10.49
C TYR A 27 -9.34 28.65 8.99
N ILE A 28 -8.04 28.67 8.64
CA ILE A 28 -7.44 28.37 7.32
C ILE A 28 -7.45 29.63 6.42
N TRP A 29 -6.37 30.37 6.14
CA TRP A 29 -5.00 29.99 5.79
C TRP A 29 -4.14 31.27 5.64
N ASN A 30 -2.97 31.36 6.28
CA ASN A 30 -1.96 32.40 5.97
C ASN A 30 -0.63 31.70 5.62
N PRO A 31 -0.20 31.70 4.35
CA PRO A 31 0.89 30.82 3.89
C PRO A 31 2.31 31.42 3.94
N SER A 32 2.55 32.57 4.57
CA SER A 32 3.86 33.23 4.48
C SER A 32 4.44 33.66 5.82
N LYS A 33 4.87 32.68 6.63
CA LYS A 33 5.77 32.76 7.81
C LYS A 33 5.68 31.38 8.47
N ILE A 34 6.69 30.51 8.49
CA ILE A 34 8.04 30.67 9.02
C ILE A 34 8.93 29.56 8.42
N PHE A 35 10.07 29.97 7.89
CA PHE A 35 11.22 29.13 7.57
C PHE A 35 12.13 29.11 8.81
N TYR A 36 12.50 27.90 9.27
CA TYR A 36 13.65 27.56 10.13
C TYR A 36 13.61 28.13 11.57
N SER A 37 13.98 27.43 12.63
CA SER A 37 14.84 26.28 12.83
C SER A 37 14.62 25.78 14.26
N ASN A 38 14.87 24.48 14.46
CA ASN A 38 15.44 23.78 15.62
C ASN A 38 15.17 24.26 17.06
N ILE A 39 15.11 23.25 17.94
CA ILE A 39 14.83 23.28 19.40
C ILE A 39 13.31 23.18 19.58
N CYS A 40 12.75 22.01 19.85
CA CYS A 40 12.90 21.32 21.12
C CYS A 40 12.75 19.80 20.97
N ASP A 41 13.67 19.06 21.59
CA ASP A 41 13.56 17.65 21.94
C ASP A 41 12.15 17.25 22.40
N CYS A 42 11.54 16.28 21.71
CA CYS A 42 10.35 15.59 22.20
C CYS A 42 10.70 14.51 23.27
N SER A 43 11.88 14.60 23.88
CA SER A 43 12.40 13.58 24.82
C SER A 43 11.98 13.80 26.28
N LYS A 44 11.26 14.88 26.62
CA LYS A 44 10.81 15.12 28.00
C LYS A 44 9.31 14.87 28.11
N LYS A 45 8.96 13.66 28.55
CA LYS A 45 7.61 13.37 29.08
C LYS A 45 7.32 14.35 30.23
N PRO A 46 6.12 14.97 30.30
CA PRO A 46 5.74 15.75 31.47
C PRO A 46 5.74 14.82 32.68
N LYS A 47 6.51 15.17 33.70
CA LYS A 47 6.47 14.51 34.99
C LYS A 47 5.35 15.14 35.83
N ASP A 48 4.62 14.25 36.50
CA ASP A 48 3.75 14.46 37.68
C ASP A 48 2.29 14.82 37.31
N LEU A 49 1.26 14.07 37.74
CA LEU A 49 0.68 14.07 39.10
C LEU A 49 -0.12 12.77 39.39
N VAL A 50 0.56 11.66 39.67
CA VAL A 50 -0.08 10.49 40.31
C VAL A 50 0.41 10.46 41.77
N PRO A 51 -0.48 10.30 42.77
CA PRO A 51 -0.06 10.24 44.16
C PRO A 51 0.88 9.05 44.39
N LYS A 52 2.05 9.37 44.93
CA LYS A 52 3.26 8.56 45.18
C LYS A 52 3.10 7.41 46.20
N SER A 53 1.94 6.78 46.31
CA SER A 53 1.66 5.80 47.38
C SER A 53 1.13 4.44 46.91
N LEU A 54 1.23 4.12 45.62
CA LEU A 54 0.94 2.77 45.11
C LEU A 54 2.00 2.26 44.11
N GLU A 55 3.19 2.85 44.08
CA GLU A 55 4.31 2.33 43.27
C GLU A 55 5.09 1.18 43.93
N ASP A 56 4.73 0.75 45.14
CA ASP A 56 5.40 -0.36 45.82
C ASP A 56 4.69 -1.70 45.56
N LYS A 57 5.37 -2.54 44.77
CA LYS A 57 5.21 -4.00 44.59
C LYS A 57 4.32 -4.52 43.46
N VAL A 58 4.42 -3.93 42.27
CA VAL A 58 4.42 -4.77 41.06
C VAL A 58 5.70 -4.51 40.28
N GLU A 59 6.81 -5.11 40.74
CA GLU A 59 7.93 -5.39 39.87
C GLU A 59 7.41 -6.29 38.74
N VAL A 60 7.11 -5.69 37.57
CA VAL A 60 6.90 -6.47 36.35
C VAL A 60 8.27 -7.03 35.97
N LYS A 61 8.65 -8.16 36.58
CA LYS A 61 9.82 -8.94 36.17
C LYS A 61 9.63 -9.31 34.71
N THR A 62 10.30 -8.62 33.81
CA THR A 62 10.29 -8.92 32.38
C THR A 62 11.06 -10.23 32.15
N LYS A 63 10.45 -11.35 32.51
CA LYS A 63 10.98 -12.69 32.30
C LYS A 63 10.93 -12.97 30.80
N ARG A 64 12.06 -12.75 30.11
CA ARG A 64 12.23 -13.16 28.71
C ARG A 64 12.45 -14.67 28.67
N ILE A 65 11.52 -15.39 28.05
CA ILE A 65 11.62 -16.84 27.87
C ILE A 65 12.30 -17.11 26.53
N GLN A 66 13.41 -17.84 26.55
CA GLN A 66 14.12 -18.26 25.35
C GLN A 66 13.54 -19.59 24.86
N ILE A 67 12.71 -19.54 23.82
CA ILE A 67 12.11 -20.74 23.22
C ILE A 67 13.05 -21.21 22.10
N LYS A 68 13.63 -22.41 22.26
CA LYS A 68 14.48 -23.04 21.25
C LYS A 68 13.61 -23.92 20.35
N GLY A 69 13.18 -23.41 19.19
CA GLY A 69 12.44 -24.18 18.20
C GLY A 69 11.73 -23.31 17.15
N ASP A 70 11.30 -23.93 16.06
CA ASP A 70 10.56 -23.25 15.01
C ASP A 70 9.14 -22.93 15.49
N PRO A 71 8.66 -21.67 15.33
CA PRO A 71 7.31 -21.34 15.71
C PRO A 71 6.34 -21.99 14.71
N ARG A 72 5.70 -23.07 15.13
CA ARG A 72 4.64 -23.77 14.38
C ARG A 72 3.33 -22.98 14.40
N ILE A 73 3.35 -21.78 13.80
CA ILE A 73 2.23 -20.82 13.81
C ILE A 73 0.98 -21.40 13.14
N HIS A 74 1.15 -22.27 12.14
CA HIS A 74 0.04 -22.90 11.42
C HIS A 74 -0.96 -23.64 12.34
N LEU A 75 -0.52 -24.20 13.47
CA LEU A 75 -1.39 -24.91 14.42
C LEU A 75 -2.33 -23.98 15.20
N LEU A 76 -1.97 -22.70 15.32
CA LEU A 76 -2.79 -21.68 15.99
C LEU A 76 -3.90 -21.14 15.10
N ARG A 77 -3.91 -21.51 13.81
CA ARG A 77 -4.92 -21.14 12.82
C ARG A 77 -5.59 -22.39 12.27
N PRO A 78 -6.62 -22.93 12.96
CA PRO A 78 -7.20 -24.23 12.66
C PRO A 78 -8.02 -24.25 11.35
N GLU A 79 -8.51 -23.10 10.88
CA GLU A 79 -9.36 -23.02 9.69
C GLU A 79 -8.53 -22.65 8.45
N GLN A 80 -7.82 -23.63 7.89
CA GLN A 80 -7.06 -23.47 6.64
C GLN A 80 -7.53 -24.42 5.53
N ASP A 81 -8.79 -24.87 5.58
CA ASP A 81 -9.33 -25.79 4.58
C ASP A 81 -9.24 -25.22 3.16
N CYS A 82 -9.49 -23.92 3.00
CA CYS A 82 -9.40 -23.22 1.71
C CYS A 82 -7.97 -23.10 1.15
N LEU A 83 -6.94 -23.29 1.99
CA LEU A 83 -5.52 -23.27 1.62
C LEU A 83 -4.94 -24.67 1.48
N LYS A 84 -5.62 -25.68 2.00
CA LYS A 84 -5.18 -27.07 1.99
C LYS A 84 -5.14 -27.58 0.55
N GLY A 85 -3.99 -28.09 0.12
CA GLY A 85 -3.79 -28.62 -1.23
C GLY A 85 -3.46 -27.57 -2.30
N LYS A 86 -3.65 -26.28 -2.04
CA LYS A 86 -3.21 -25.21 -2.96
C LYS A 86 -1.69 -25.03 -2.89
N ILE A 87 -1.11 -24.66 -4.03
CA ILE A 87 0.32 -24.36 -4.14
C ILE A 87 0.51 -22.84 -4.19
N ALA A 88 1.40 -22.33 -3.35
CA ALA A 88 1.80 -20.93 -3.33
C ALA A 88 2.87 -20.65 -4.40
N ARG A 89 2.55 -19.76 -5.33
CA ARG A 89 3.47 -19.25 -6.35
C ARG A 89 4.20 -18.02 -5.82
N ILE A 90 5.52 -18.13 -5.64
CA ILE A 90 6.38 -17.02 -5.27
C ILE A 90 6.95 -16.41 -6.55
N THR A 91 6.54 -15.19 -6.87
CA THR A 91 6.93 -14.50 -8.12
C THR A 91 7.36 -13.07 -7.88
N LYS A 92 8.15 -12.54 -8.81
CA LYS A 92 8.29 -11.10 -9.01
C LYS A 92 7.38 -10.70 -10.17
N PRO A 93 6.43 -9.76 -10.00
CA PRO A 93 5.51 -9.40 -11.06
C PRO A 93 6.27 -8.83 -12.27
N THR A 94 5.85 -9.25 -13.45
CA THR A 94 6.37 -8.72 -14.71
C THR A 94 5.92 -7.28 -14.92
N LYS A 95 6.73 -6.48 -15.62
CA LYS A 95 6.36 -5.12 -15.98
C LYS A 95 5.18 -5.14 -16.96
N ASN A 96 4.20 -4.27 -16.77
CA ASN A 96 3.15 -4.04 -17.77
C ASN A 96 3.79 -3.52 -19.07
N CYS A 97 3.52 -4.16 -20.20
CA CYS A 97 4.07 -3.79 -21.51
C CYS A 97 3.63 -2.40 -21.97
N MET A 98 2.39 -2.02 -21.64
CA MET A 98 1.80 -0.73 -22.06
C MET A 98 2.40 0.46 -21.32
N GLN A 99 3.00 0.23 -20.15
CA GLN A 99 3.56 1.30 -19.32
C GLN A 99 5.09 1.23 -19.26
N SER A 100 5.74 2.38 -19.17
CA SER A 100 7.20 2.45 -19.05
C SER A 100 7.68 2.23 -17.60
N GLY A 101 6.87 2.61 -16.60
CA GLY A 101 7.20 2.55 -15.17
C GLY A 101 7.57 1.16 -14.65
N THR A 102 8.51 1.11 -13.69
CA THR A 102 9.11 -0.14 -13.18
C THR A 102 8.85 -0.38 -11.68
N GLU A 103 8.20 0.54 -10.97
CA GLU A 103 8.04 0.48 -9.51
C GLU A 103 7.34 -0.81 -9.05
N ASN A 104 6.27 -1.20 -9.74
CA ASN A 104 5.46 -2.37 -9.39
C ASN A 104 6.23 -3.69 -9.46
N THR A 105 7.38 -3.73 -10.15
CA THR A 105 8.17 -4.96 -10.30
C THR A 105 9.13 -5.22 -9.14
N ARG A 106 9.33 -4.27 -8.22
CA ARG A 106 10.40 -4.37 -7.21
C ARG A 106 10.14 -5.43 -6.14
N LEU A 107 8.88 -5.58 -5.72
CA LEU A 107 8.47 -6.44 -4.62
C LEU A 107 8.21 -7.87 -5.09
N TRP A 108 8.54 -8.83 -4.24
CA TRP A 108 8.12 -10.22 -4.39
C TRP A 108 6.66 -10.34 -3.97
N GLN A 109 5.92 -11.23 -4.61
CA GLN A 109 4.55 -11.52 -4.25
C GLN A 109 4.30 -13.01 -4.17
N ILE A 110 3.48 -13.40 -3.19
CA ILE A 110 2.90 -14.74 -3.11
C ILE A 110 1.48 -14.66 -3.65
N GLN A 111 1.16 -15.57 -4.56
CA GLN A 111 -0.17 -15.77 -5.12
C GLN A 111 -0.53 -17.25 -5.02
N PHE A 112 -1.80 -17.54 -4.82
CA PHE A 112 -2.31 -18.91 -4.86
C PHE A 112 -2.90 -19.21 -6.24
N GLU A 113 -3.07 -20.50 -6.51
CA GLU A 113 -3.80 -20.96 -7.68
C GLU A 113 -5.28 -20.60 -7.58
N GLU A 114 -5.79 -19.98 -8.64
CA GLU A 114 -7.18 -19.56 -8.79
C GLU A 114 -8.03 -20.76 -9.24
N LEU A 115 -9.16 -21.00 -8.57
CA LEU A 115 -10.16 -21.96 -9.06
C LEU A 115 -11.10 -21.31 -10.08
N GLU A 116 -11.99 -22.13 -10.62
CA GLU A 116 -12.98 -21.73 -11.62
C GLU A 116 -13.87 -20.58 -11.12
N ARG A 117 -14.16 -19.67 -12.06
CA ARG A 117 -15.11 -18.57 -11.88
C ARG A 117 -16.30 -18.82 -12.79
N TRP A 118 -17.51 -18.83 -12.25
CA TRP A 118 -18.74 -19.07 -13.00
C TRP A 118 -19.52 -17.78 -13.24
N GLU A 119 -20.43 -17.79 -14.21
CA GLU A 119 -21.33 -16.67 -14.48
C GLU A 119 -22.52 -16.67 -13.50
N ASN A 120 -22.85 -15.50 -12.95
CA ASN A 120 -24.06 -15.32 -12.14
C ASN A 120 -25.29 -15.28 -13.04
N PRO A 121 -26.29 -16.17 -12.88
CA PRO A 121 -27.44 -16.27 -13.77
C PRO A 121 -28.33 -15.02 -13.83
N CYS A 122 -28.30 -14.16 -12.80
CA CYS A 122 -29.14 -12.95 -12.76
C CYS A 122 -28.49 -11.75 -13.47
N MET A 123 -27.20 -11.50 -13.24
CA MET A 123 -26.52 -10.27 -13.66
C MET A 123 -25.33 -10.49 -14.61
N GLY A 124 -24.93 -11.75 -14.85
CA GLY A 124 -23.76 -12.08 -15.68
C GLY A 124 -22.41 -11.78 -15.02
N TRP A 125 -22.36 -11.54 -13.70
CA TRP A 125 -21.09 -11.30 -13.00
C TRP A 125 -20.31 -12.60 -12.82
N GLY A 126 -19.00 -12.56 -13.02
CA GLY A 126 -18.13 -13.65 -12.62
C GLY A 126 -18.20 -13.82 -11.10
N SER A 127 -18.66 -14.95 -10.60
CA SER A 127 -18.76 -15.33 -9.19
C SER A 127 -17.78 -16.45 -8.89
N SER A 128 -17.26 -16.50 -7.66
CA SER A 128 -16.28 -17.52 -7.24
C SER A 128 -16.51 -17.89 -5.79
N GLY A 129 -16.20 -19.15 -5.45
CA GLY A 129 -16.24 -19.69 -4.10
C GLY A 129 -14.90 -19.59 -3.37
N ASP A 130 -13.87 -19.02 -4.00
CA ASP A 130 -12.51 -19.00 -3.48
C ASP A 130 -12.22 -17.75 -2.65
N PRO A 131 -12.06 -17.84 -1.32
CA PRO A 131 -11.69 -16.69 -0.49
C PRO A 131 -10.25 -16.24 -0.72
N VAL A 132 -9.38 -17.14 -1.20
CA VAL A 132 -7.94 -16.90 -1.34
C VAL A 132 -7.56 -16.31 -2.70
N SER A 133 -8.47 -16.32 -3.68
CA SER A 133 -8.24 -15.87 -5.06
C SER A 133 -7.72 -14.43 -5.16
N SER A 134 -8.18 -13.56 -4.26
CA SER A 134 -7.81 -12.14 -4.26
C SER A 134 -6.55 -11.81 -3.46
N LEU A 135 -5.99 -12.78 -2.73
CA LEU A 135 -4.88 -12.56 -1.83
C LEU A 135 -3.55 -12.41 -2.59
N LYS A 136 -2.90 -11.26 -2.40
CA LYS A 136 -1.57 -10.96 -2.92
C LYS A 136 -0.70 -10.41 -1.81
N ILE A 137 0.22 -11.23 -1.31
CA ILE A 137 1.07 -10.86 -0.18
C ILE A 137 2.42 -10.39 -0.72
N LYS A 138 2.81 -9.15 -0.40
CA LYS A 138 4.03 -8.53 -0.92
C LYS A 138 5.18 -8.61 0.09
N PHE A 139 6.37 -8.89 -0.41
CA PHE A 139 7.62 -9.02 0.36
C PHE A 139 8.75 -8.26 -0.31
N THR A 140 9.76 -7.89 0.47
CA THR A 140 10.96 -7.22 -0.04
C THR A 140 11.98 -8.22 -0.57
N SER A 141 12.15 -9.37 0.11
CA SER A 141 13.10 -10.42 -0.27
C SER A 141 12.38 -11.74 -0.60
N LYS A 142 12.99 -12.54 -1.47
CA LYS A 142 12.56 -13.92 -1.78
C LYS A 142 12.63 -14.81 -0.53
N GLU A 143 13.69 -14.68 0.26
CA GLU A 143 13.91 -15.49 1.46
C GLU A 143 12.81 -15.25 2.51
N GLN A 144 12.36 -14.00 2.64
CA GLN A 144 11.26 -13.65 3.53
C GLN A 144 9.95 -14.32 3.09
N ALA A 145 9.69 -14.38 1.78
CA ALA A 145 8.53 -15.07 1.24
C ALA A 145 8.58 -16.58 1.48
N ILE A 146 9.76 -17.20 1.29
CA ILE A 146 9.97 -18.63 1.56
C ILE A 146 9.77 -18.93 3.06
N ALA A 147 10.43 -18.18 3.94
CA ALA A 147 10.29 -18.35 5.38
C ALA A 147 8.83 -18.14 5.85
N PHE A 148 8.06 -17.28 5.17
CA PHE A 148 6.64 -17.11 5.45
C PHE A 148 5.81 -18.34 5.04
N CYS A 149 6.06 -18.91 3.86
CA CYS A 149 5.41 -20.15 3.43
C CYS A 149 5.77 -21.32 4.38
N GLU A 150 7.02 -21.43 4.79
CA GLU A 150 7.50 -22.49 5.71
C GLU A 150 6.87 -22.36 7.09
N LYS A 151 6.77 -21.14 7.66
CA LYS A 151 6.08 -20.92 8.95
C LYS A 151 4.61 -21.34 8.94
N ASN A 152 3.96 -21.17 7.79
CA ASN A 152 2.56 -21.52 7.59
C ASN A 152 2.36 -22.94 7.03
N ASN A 153 3.44 -23.68 6.76
CA ASN A 153 3.41 -25.01 6.15
C ASN A 153 2.66 -25.09 4.81
N TRP A 154 2.83 -24.09 3.94
CA TRP A 154 2.27 -24.11 2.58
C TRP A 154 3.23 -24.73 1.58
N ARG A 155 2.71 -25.48 0.61
CA ARG A 155 3.50 -25.96 -0.54
C ARG A 155 3.81 -24.78 -1.44
N TRP A 156 5.05 -24.62 -1.86
CA TRP A 156 5.46 -23.47 -2.66
C TRP A 156 6.38 -23.85 -3.82
N TYR A 157 6.38 -23.03 -4.86
CA TYR A 157 7.44 -23.00 -5.88
C TYR A 157 7.85 -21.56 -6.16
N THR A 158 9.10 -21.37 -6.59
CA THR A 158 9.62 -20.04 -6.90
C THR A 158 10.01 -19.92 -8.37
N ASP A 159 9.50 -18.85 -8.99
CA ASP A 159 9.91 -18.46 -10.34
C ASP A 159 11.20 -17.63 -10.31
N LYS A 160 11.99 -17.73 -11.39
CA LYS A 160 13.21 -16.95 -11.56
C LYS A 160 12.85 -15.49 -11.87
N SER A 161 13.45 -14.55 -11.14
CA SER A 161 13.30 -13.12 -11.40
C SER A 161 13.90 -12.76 -12.77
N GLN A 162 13.11 -12.15 -13.65
CA GLN A 162 13.54 -11.69 -14.96
C GLN A 162 14.00 -10.24 -14.89
N GLU A 163 15.31 -10.03 -14.85
CA GLU A 163 15.89 -8.68 -14.86
C GLU A 163 16.10 -8.19 -16.30
N LYS A 164 15.71 -6.94 -16.55
CA LYS A 164 15.91 -6.33 -17.86
C LYS A 164 17.38 -6.01 -18.08
N LYS A 165 18.00 -6.66 -19.06
CA LYS A 165 19.37 -6.35 -19.50
C LYS A 165 19.43 -4.91 -20.03
N ARG A 166 20.35 -4.10 -19.49
CA ARG A 166 20.60 -2.74 -19.99
C ARG A 166 21.46 -2.81 -21.25
N SER A 167 20.99 -2.23 -22.35
CA SER A 167 21.76 -2.12 -23.60
C SER A 167 22.53 -0.81 -23.64
N LYS A 168 23.75 -0.83 -24.18
CA LYS A 168 24.49 0.40 -24.50
C LYS A 168 23.82 1.06 -25.70
N ARG A 169 23.37 2.30 -25.56
CA ARG A 169 22.75 3.08 -26.63
C ARG A 169 23.50 4.41 -26.74
N SER A 170 24.00 4.74 -27.93
CA SER A 170 24.58 6.04 -28.24
C SER A 170 23.75 6.73 -29.30
N TYR A 171 23.41 8.00 -29.08
CA TYR A 171 22.65 8.77 -30.08
C TYR A 171 23.44 8.98 -31.38
N ALA A 172 24.77 9.04 -31.30
CA ALA A 172 25.65 9.16 -32.47
C ALA A 172 25.56 7.94 -33.40
N ASP A 173 25.26 6.75 -32.88
CA ASP A 173 25.12 5.54 -33.71
C ASP A 173 23.92 5.65 -34.68
N ASN A 174 22.92 6.50 -34.39
CA ASN A 174 21.79 6.76 -35.29
C ASN A 174 22.20 7.47 -36.59
N PHE A 175 23.40 8.07 -36.67
CA PHE A 175 23.92 8.82 -37.82
C PHE A 175 25.26 8.28 -38.36
N SER A 176 25.60 7.03 -38.06
CA SER A 176 26.87 6.44 -38.48
C SER A 176 27.02 6.38 -40.00
N PHE A 177 28.18 6.78 -40.53
CA PHE A 177 28.45 6.75 -41.98
C PHE A 177 28.56 5.33 -42.57
N ARG A 178 29.25 4.40 -41.87
CA ARG A 178 29.48 3.03 -42.36
C ARG A 178 28.60 1.94 -41.72
N LYS A 179 28.05 2.16 -40.53
CA LYS A 179 27.25 1.13 -39.84
C LYS A 179 25.79 1.17 -40.31
N ARG A 180 25.11 0.02 -40.23
CA ARG A 180 23.68 -0.11 -40.56
C ARG A 180 22.73 0.43 -39.49
N SER A 181 23.24 1.01 -38.41
CA SER A 181 22.44 1.63 -37.34
C SER A 181 21.85 2.99 -37.72
N ARG A 182 22.18 3.53 -38.90
CA ARG A 182 21.67 4.82 -39.36
C ARG A 182 20.15 4.78 -39.54
N VAL A 183 19.44 5.65 -38.84
CA VAL A 183 17.97 5.75 -38.92
C VAL A 183 17.59 6.61 -40.12
N SER A 184 16.51 6.28 -40.81
CA SER A 184 16.01 7.06 -41.96
C SER A 184 15.38 8.39 -41.53
N THR A 185 14.71 8.40 -40.38
CA THR A 185 13.91 9.53 -39.87
C THR A 185 14.08 9.64 -38.35
N LYS A 186 13.83 10.81 -37.77
CA LYS A 186 13.90 11.07 -36.32
C LYS A 186 12.55 11.45 -35.76
#